data_AF-A0A965AAM4-F1
#
_entry.id   AF-A0A965AAM4-F1
#
_cell.length_a   1.000
_cell.length_b   1.000
_cell.length_c   1.000
_cell.angle_alpha   90.00
_cell.angle_beta   90.00
_cell.angle_gamma   90.00
#
_symmetry.space_group_name_H-M   'P 1'
#
loop_
_entity.id
_entity.type
_entity.pdbx_description
1 polymer ?
#
loop_
_entity_poly.entity_id
_entity_poly.type
_entity_poly.pdbx_seq_one_letter_code
_entity_poly.pdbx_strand_id
1 'polypeptide(L)'
;MKKIWALLKHHIKEDFHLPYYASIGIFLILFLFINYYFKFENNVLDAYSNFSRFFALLLFYGVGYYVSIALLSIFKKTKAFIRQPYFWLYSLFALVFHLRSLRYATHLLGL
;
A
#
# COMPACT_ATOMS: atom_id res chain seq x y z
N MET A 1 18.40 25.42 -18.04
CA MET A 1 17.16 25.17 -17.26
C MET A 1 15.91 24.93 -18.11
N LYS A 2 15.64 25.71 -19.18
CA LYS A 2 14.47 25.51 -20.06
C LYS A 2 14.35 24.08 -20.65
N LYS A 3 15.47 23.46 -21.02
CA LYS A 3 15.50 22.07 -21.54
C LYS A 3 15.08 21.03 -20.49
N ILE A 4 15.52 21.18 -19.24
CA ILE A 4 15.16 20.30 -18.12
C ILE A 4 13.67 20.45 -17.80
N TRP A 5 13.17 21.69 -17.80
CA TRP A 5 11.75 21.97 -17.58
C TRP A 5 10.86 21.37 -18.68
N ALA A 6 11.30 21.44 -19.94
CA ALA A 6 10.61 20.82 -21.06
C ALA A 6 10.57 19.29 -20.95
N LEU A 7 11.69 18.67 -20.58
CA LEU A 7 11.78 17.22 -20.31
C LEU A 7 10.86 16.78 -19.17
N LEU A 8 10.86 17.52 -18.06
CA LEU A 8 10.01 17.23 -16.92
C LEU A 8 8.52 17.37 -17.28
N LYS A 9 8.15 18.44 -17.98
CA LYS A 9 6.78 18.65 -18.44
C LYS A 9 6.32 17.56 -19.42
N HIS A 10 7.21 17.11 -20.30
CA HIS A 10 6.94 16.01 -21.22
C HIS A 10 6.72 14.70 -20.47
N HIS A 11 7.63 14.36 -19.55
CA HIS A 11 7.55 13.14 -18.74
C HIS A 11 6.29 13.10 -17.89
N ILE A 12 5.96 14.21 -17.21
CA ILE A 12 4.70 14.31 -16.47
C ILE A 12 3.52 14.15 -17.42
N LYS A 13 3.50 14.82 -18.58
CA LYS A 13 2.33 14.75 -19.48
C LYS A 13 2.13 13.36 -20.10
N GLU A 14 3.20 12.63 -20.38
CA GLU A 14 3.12 11.28 -20.95
C GLU A 14 2.81 10.20 -19.91
N ASP A 15 3.37 10.31 -18.71
CA ASP A 15 3.20 9.29 -17.67
C ASP A 15 2.06 9.58 -16.69
N PHE A 16 1.52 10.81 -16.69
CA PHE A 16 0.40 11.18 -15.84
C PHE A 16 -0.89 10.53 -16.31
N HIS A 17 -1.41 9.63 -15.48
CA HIS A 17 -2.66 8.95 -15.71
C HIS A 17 -3.68 9.43 -14.68
N LEU A 18 -4.38 10.53 -14.96
CA LEU A 18 -5.31 11.16 -14.00
C LEU A 18 -6.30 10.17 -13.36
N PRO A 19 -6.96 9.26 -14.11
CA PRO A 19 -7.84 8.26 -13.50
C PRO A 19 -7.15 7.35 -12.47
N TYR A 20 -5.88 6.99 -12.71
CA TYR A 20 -5.12 6.12 -11.80
C TYR A 20 -4.84 6.84 -10.48
N TYR A 21 -4.34 8.07 -10.57
CA TYR A 21 -4.07 8.90 -9.39
C TYR A 21 -5.35 9.23 -8.63
N ALA A 22 -6.45 9.52 -9.32
CA ALA A 22 -7.74 9.75 -8.69
C ALA A 22 -8.25 8.50 -7.96
N SER A 23 -8.16 7.31 -8.58
CA SER A 23 -8.55 6.05 -7.94
C SER A 23 -7.67 5.72 -6.73
N ILE A 24 -6.36 5.91 -6.80
CA ILE A 24 -5.48 5.77 -5.64
C ILE A 24 -5.84 6.77 -4.55
N GLY A 25 -6.09 8.03 -4.91
CA GLY A 25 -6.49 9.07 -3.95
C GLY A 25 -7.79 8.73 -3.23
N ILE A 26 -8.83 8.35 -3.96
CA ILE A 26 -10.11 7.91 -3.39
C ILE A 26 -9.92 6.68 -2.51
N PHE A 27 -9.15 5.70 -2.97
CA PHE A 27 -8.86 4.51 -2.17
C PHE A 27 -8.14 4.86 -0.87
N LEU A 28 -7.11 5.70 -0.92
CA LEU A 28 -6.39 6.15 0.27
C LEU A 28 -7.29 6.90 1.25
N ILE A 29 -8.15 7.81 0.74
CA ILE A 29 -9.10 8.54 1.57
C ILE A 29 -10.04 7.56 2.27
N LEU A 30 -10.62 6.61 1.54
CA LEU A 30 -11.51 5.59 2.12
C LEU A 30 -10.78 4.70 3.12
N PHE A 31 -9.57 4.26 2.80
CA PHE A 31 -8.78 3.37 3.64
C PHE A 31 -8.37 4.05 4.95
N LEU A 32 -7.93 5.31 4.89
CA LEU A 32 -7.65 6.12 6.07
C LEU A 32 -8.93 6.43 6.85
N PHE A 33 -10.02 6.77 6.16
CA PHE A 33 -11.31 7.00 6.80
C PHE A 33 -11.73 5.77 7.61
N ILE A 34 -11.67 4.57 7.04
CA ILE A 34 -11.96 3.32 7.75
C ILE A 34 -11.01 3.15 8.95
N ASN A 35 -9.71 3.36 8.76
CA ASN A 35 -8.72 3.23 9.85
C ASN A 35 -9.07 4.10 11.06
N TYR A 36 -9.34 5.39 10.82
CA TYR A 36 -9.57 6.36 11.89
C TYR A 36 -10.99 6.30 12.44
N TYR A 37 -12.00 6.13 11.58
CA TYR A 37 -13.41 6.07 11.99
C TYR A 37 -13.68 4.89 12.92
N PHE A 38 -13.14 3.70 12.57
CA PHE A 38 -13.29 2.52 13.41
C PHE A 38 -12.28 2.45 14.56
N LYS A 39 -11.30 3.37 14.63
CA LYS A 39 -10.13 3.27 15.51
C LYS A 39 -9.53 1.86 15.45
N PHE A 40 -9.18 1.45 14.24
CA PHE A 40 -8.90 0.05 13.91
C PHE A 40 -7.86 -0.58 14.85
N GLU A 41 -6.84 0.16 15.25
CA GLU A 41 -5.86 -0.30 16.23
C GLU A 41 -6.49 -0.65 17.58
N ASN A 42 -7.15 0.31 18.23
CA ASN A 42 -7.64 0.12 19.60
C ASN A 42 -8.90 -0.75 19.68
N ASN A 43 -9.76 -0.72 18.65
CA ASN A 43 -11.05 -1.40 18.69
C ASN A 43 -11.03 -2.77 18.01
N VAL A 44 -10.15 -2.97 17.03
CA VAL A 44 -10.10 -4.22 16.26
C VAL A 44 -8.83 -4.98 16.60
N LEU A 45 -7.65 -4.36 16.54
CA LEU A 45 -6.39 -5.08 16.76
C LEU A 45 -6.17 -5.51 18.21
N ASP A 46 -6.59 -4.69 19.18
CA ASP A 46 -6.46 -5.04 20.61
C ASP A 46 -7.49 -6.10 21.06
N ALA A 47 -8.55 -6.34 20.29
CA ALA A 47 -9.49 -7.43 20.53
C ALA A 47 -8.88 -8.81 20.18
N TYR A 48 -7.78 -8.84 19.42
CA TYR A 48 -7.12 -10.08 19.00
C TYR A 48 -5.87 -10.39 19.83
N SER A 49 -5.64 -11.67 20.08
CA SER A 49 -4.42 -12.17 20.72
C SER A 49 -3.20 -12.08 19.77
N ASN A 50 -1.98 -12.22 20.30
CA ASN A 50 -0.73 -11.95 19.59
C ASN A 50 -0.65 -12.51 18.14
N PHE A 51 -1.09 -13.75 17.94
CA PHE A 51 -1.05 -14.40 16.62
C PHE A 51 -2.17 -13.90 15.71
N SER A 52 -3.42 -13.82 16.17
CA SER A 52 -4.54 -13.30 15.37
C SER A 52 -4.40 -11.81 15.06
N ARG A 53 -3.82 -11.01 15.97
CA ARG A 53 -3.45 -9.61 15.75
C ARG A 53 -2.43 -9.47 14.62
N PHE A 54 -1.47 -10.39 14.51
CA PHE A 54 -0.53 -10.41 13.40
C PHE A 54 -1.24 -10.61 12.05
N PHE A 55 -2.20 -11.55 11.96
CA PHE A 55 -2.98 -11.74 10.72
C PHE A 55 -3.89 -10.56 10.41
N ALA A 56 -4.52 -9.95 11.42
CA ALA A 56 -5.34 -8.76 11.23
C ALA A 56 -4.52 -7.59 10.67
N LEU A 57 -3.31 -7.36 11.20
CA LEU A 57 -2.35 -6.40 10.66
C LEU A 57 -1.94 -6.78 9.23
N LEU A 58 -1.55 -8.03 9.00
CA LEU A 58 -1.10 -8.52 7.70
C LEU A 58 -2.17 -8.31 6.62
N LEU A 59 -3.43 -8.60 6.96
CA LEU A 59 -4.57 -8.38 6.08
C LEU A 59 -4.80 -6.89 5.84
N PHE A 60 -4.79 -6.06 6.88
CA PHE A 60 -5.04 -4.64 6.75
C PHE A 60 -3.99 -3.96 5.84
N TYR A 61 -2.71 -4.10 6.17
CA TYR A 61 -1.62 -3.57 5.33
C TYR A 61 -1.55 -4.25 3.96
N GLY A 62 -1.88 -5.55 3.91
CA GLY A 62 -2.04 -6.33 2.69
C GLY A 62 -3.07 -5.72 1.74
N VAL A 63 -4.26 -5.36 2.24
CA VAL A 63 -5.30 -4.72 1.44
C VAL A 63 -4.80 -3.40 0.87
N GLY A 64 -4.19 -2.54 1.68
CA GLY A 64 -3.59 -1.29 1.22
C GLY A 64 -2.63 -1.49 0.04
N TYR A 65 -1.73 -2.45 0.19
CA TYR A 65 -0.70 -2.75 -0.79
C TYR A 65 -1.26 -3.45 -2.06
N TYR A 66 -2.01 -4.53 -1.91
CA TYR A 66 -2.50 -5.32 -3.04
C TYR A 66 -3.60 -4.61 -3.84
N VAL A 67 -4.43 -3.78 -3.21
CA VAL A 67 -5.38 -2.93 -3.95
C VAL A 67 -4.63 -1.90 -4.79
N SER A 68 -3.53 -1.32 -4.26
CA SER A 68 -2.68 -0.42 -5.04
C SER A 68 -2.06 -1.10 -6.27
N ILE A 69 -1.62 -2.36 -6.13
CA ILE A 69 -1.16 -3.17 -7.26
C ILE A 69 -2.29 -3.46 -8.25
N ALA A 70 -3.49 -3.77 -7.77
CA ALA A 70 -4.64 -4.03 -8.64
C ALA A 70 -5.00 -2.78 -9.46
N LEU A 71 -5.00 -1.60 -8.84
CA LEU A 71 -5.20 -0.33 -9.55
C LEU A 71 -4.08 -0.10 -10.57
N LEU A 72 -2.82 -0.32 -10.20
CA LEU A 72 -1.68 -0.21 -11.13
C LEU A 72 -1.87 -1.11 -12.36
N SER A 73 -2.24 -2.37 -12.15
CA SER A 73 -2.53 -3.35 -13.20
C SER A 73 -3.61 -2.91 -14.18
N ILE A 74 -4.69 -2.35 -13.64
CA ILE A 74 -5.86 -1.93 -14.42
C ILE A 74 -5.49 -0.73 -15.30
N PHE A 75 -4.83 0.28 -14.73
CA PHE A 75 -4.59 1.55 -15.42
C PHE A 75 -3.33 1.57 -16.28
N LYS A 76 -2.21 0.98 -15.82
CA LYS A 76 -0.95 0.96 -16.58
C LYS A 76 -0.85 -0.21 -17.56
N LYS A 77 -1.85 -1.10 -17.62
CA LYS A 77 -1.93 -2.28 -18.50
C LYS A 77 -0.72 -3.24 -18.40
N THR A 78 0.17 -3.05 -17.45
CA THR A 78 1.33 -3.90 -17.19
C THR A 78 0.91 -5.07 -16.31
N LYS A 79 0.48 -6.17 -16.94
CA LYS A 79 -0.02 -7.37 -16.22
C LYS A 79 1.00 -8.51 -16.10
N ALA A 80 2.17 -8.35 -16.72
CA ALA A 80 3.17 -9.41 -16.82
C ALA A 80 3.66 -9.89 -15.45
N PHE A 81 3.90 -8.97 -14.51
CA PHE A 81 4.41 -9.31 -13.18
C PHE A 81 3.38 -10.01 -12.29
N ILE A 82 2.08 -9.73 -12.46
CA ILE A 82 0.99 -10.28 -11.65
C ILE A 82 0.76 -11.76 -11.96
N ARG A 83 1.12 -12.19 -13.18
CA ARG A 83 1.06 -13.60 -13.57
C ARG A 83 2.22 -14.41 -13.01
N GLN A 84 3.27 -13.77 -12.48
CA GLN A 84 4.44 -14.48 -11.95
C GLN A 84 4.18 -14.90 -10.50
N PRO A 85 4.24 -16.21 -10.16
CA PRO A 85 4.02 -16.68 -8.80
C PRO A 85 5.09 -16.13 -7.83
N TYR A 86 6.32 -15.94 -8.31
CA TYR A 86 7.41 -15.35 -7.54
C TYR A 86 7.13 -13.92 -7.10
N PHE A 87 6.41 -13.13 -7.90
CA PHE A 87 6.01 -11.77 -7.50
C PHE A 87 5.20 -11.80 -6.22
N TRP A 88 4.22 -12.69 -6.11
CA TRP A 88 3.38 -12.84 -4.93
C TRP A 88 4.16 -13.34 -3.72
N LEU A 89 5.09 -14.27 -3.92
CA LEU A 89 5.92 -14.78 -2.83
C LEU A 89 6.84 -13.69 -2.27
N TYR A 90 7.56 -12.97 -3.14
CA TYR A 90 8.43 -11.87 -2.72
C TYR A 90 7.65 -10.72 -2.11
N SER A 91 6.48 -10.41 -2.66
CA SER A 91 5.59 -9.39 -2.14
C SER A 91 5.10 -9.73 -0.72
N LEU A 92 4.62 -10.96 -0.51
CA LEU A 92 4.19 -11.43 0.80
C LEU A 92 5.36 -11.41 1.80
N PHE A 93 6.54 -11.86 1.37
CA PHE A 93 7.73 -11.84 2.21
C PHE A 93 8.14 -10.42 2.62
N ALA A 94 8.16 -9.48 1.66
CA ALA A 94 8.44 -8.07 1.92
C ALA A 94 7.42 -7.46 2.89
N LEU A 95 6.14 -7.82 2.76
CA LEU A 95 5.07 -7.34 3.61
C LEU A 95 5.23 -7.87 5.05
N VAL A 96 5.47 -9.17 5.23
CA VAL A 96 5.75 -9.78 6.55
C VAL A 96 6.98 -9.14 7.20
N PHE A 97 8.06 -8.94 6.43
CA PHE A 97 9.28 -8.31 6.93
C PHE A 97 9.02 -6.86 7.37
N HIS A 98 8.27 -6.10 6.58
CA HIS A 98 7.89 -4.73 6.91
C HIS A 98 7.08 -4.67 8.21
N LEU A 99 6.10 -5.55 8.41
CA LEU A 99 5.32 -5.60 9.67
C LEU A 99 6.20 -5.90 10.89
N ARG A 100 7.18 -6.80 10.73
CA ARG A 100 8.11 -7.12 11.80
C ARG A 100 8.99 -5.91 12.14
N SER A 101 9.52 -5.24 11.12
CA SER A 101 10.33 -4.01 11.27
C SER A 101 9.53 -2.90 11.95
N LEU A 102 8.26 -2.72 11.58
CA LEU A 102 7.40 -1.70 12.16
C LEU A 102 7.16 -1.94 13.65
N ARG A 103 6.91 -3.19 14.06
CA ARG A 103 6.78 -3.55 15.48
C ARG A 103 8.04 -3.30 16.30
N TYR A 104 9.22 -3.55 15.72
CA TYR A 104 10.48 -3.21 16.40
C TYR A 104 10.65 -1.69 16.54
N ALA A 105 10.26 -0.93 15.52
CA ALA A 105 10.33 0.53 15.55
C ALA A 105 9.39 1.12 16.60
N THR A 106 8.14 0.65 16.72
CA THR A 106 7.22 1.14 17.76
C THR A 106 7.72 0.81 19.16
N HIS A 107 8.21 -0.42 19.38
CA HIS A 107 8.82 -0.81 20.64
C HIS A 107 10.07 0.01 21.01
N LEU A 108 10.89 0.42 20.03
CA LEU A 108 12.05 1.29 20.26
C LEU A 108 11.66 2.75 20.56
N LEU A 109 10.53 3.20 20.04
CA LEU A 109 10.04 4.58 20.20
C LEU A 109 9.14 4.78 21.43
N GLY A 110 8.83 3.71 22.17
CA GLY A 110 7.96 3.78 23.35
C GLY A 110 6.51 4.16 23.03
N LEU A 111 6.10 3.92 21.78
CA LEU A 111 4.73 4.08 21.26
C LEU A 111 4.06 2.71 21.21
#